data_AF-A0A0C1WD64-F1
#
_entry.id   AF-A0A0C1WD64-F1
#
_cell.length_a   1.000
_cell.length_b   1.000
_cell.length_c   1.000
_cell.angle_alpha   90.00
_cell.angle_beta   90.00
_cell.angle_gamma   90.00
#
_symmetry.space_group_name_H-M   'P 1'
#
loop_
_entity.id
_entity.type
_entity.pdbx_description
1 polymer ?
#
loop_
_entity_poly.entity_id
_entity_poly.type
_entity_poly.pdbx_seq_one_letter_code
_entity_poly.pdbx_strand_id
1 'polypeptide(L)'
;MNTVKQQKYYDAIQRILNGKPSNPELKDLANKGKLKLNNYSVEREAGMSVGSLRRHPDIKAAIKKATITKSKDDLIKNTEAAEPELIQHYEQELTKERSKRIKSNKLKRQYQGEIERVTVAMKEQLSHHQNMMFAIFDLIPEDKRQGMFNDALHAVEEEQNKNGLSPIKVIK
;
A
#
# COMPACT_ATOMS: atom_id res chain seq x y z
N MET A 1 43.02 -14.34 -20.34
CA MET A 1 43.25 -13.33 -21.40
C MET A 1 41.91 -12.77 -21.82
N ASN A 2 41.68 -11.46 -21.66
CA ASN A 2 40.47 -10.84 -22.18
C ASN A 2 40.57 -10.76 -23.70
N THR A 3 39.53 -11.18 -24.40
CA THR A 3 39.46 -11.05 -25.85
C THR A 3 39.39 -9.57 -26.23
N VAL A 4 39.93 -9.20 -27.40
CA VAL A 4 39.90 -7.82 -27.93
C VAL A 4 38.48 -7.21 -27.89
N LYS A 5 37.45 -8.06 -28.06
CA LYS A 5 36.03 -7.66 -27.98
C LYS A 5 35.59 -7.33 -26.55
N GLN A 6 36.00 -8.11 -25.55
CA GLN A 6 35.70 -7.82 -24.15
C GLN A 6 36.31 -6.49 -23.71
N GLN A 7 37.55 -6.22 -24.14
CA GLN A 7 38.22 -4.95 -23.82
C GLN A 7 37.43 -3.74 -24.34
N LYS A 8 36.94 -3.80 -25.59
CA LYS A 8 36.10 -2.75 -26.18
C LYS A 8 34.84 -2.47 -25.36
N TYR A 9 34.21 -3.49 -24.78
CA TYR A 9 33.05 -3.28 -23.91
C TYR A 9 33.42 -2.63 -22.58
N TYR A 10 34.53 -3.02 -21.96
CA TYR A 10 34.99 -2.37 -20.73
C TYR A 10 35.33 -0.90 -20.96
N ASP A 11 36.01 -0.58 -22.07
CA ASP A 11 36.32 0.80 -22.44
C ASP A 11 35.04 1.61 -22.70
N ALA A 12 34.05 1.02 -23.37
CA ALA A 12 32.73 1.64 -23.58
C ALA A 12 32.00 1.92 -22.27
N ILE A 13 32.02 0.98 -21.32
CA ILE A 13 31.44 1.18 -19.97
C ILE A 13 32.12 2.36 -19.27
N GLN A 14 33.46 2.43 -19.31
CA GLN A 14 34.20 3.53 -18.68
C GLN A 14 33.88 4.89 -19.32
N ARG A 15 33.78 4.97 -20.65
CA ARG A 15 33.40 6.20 -21.36
C ARG A 15 32.00 6.69 -20.98
N ILE A 16 31.04 5.77 -20.87
CA ILE A 16 29.66 6.09 -20.46
C ILE A 16 29.62 6.54 -18.99
N LEU A 17 30.35 5.88 -18.09
CA LEU A 17 30.44 6.26 -16.68
C LEU A 17 31.01 7.68 -16.52
N ASN A 18 32.08 7.98 -17.25
CA ASN A 18 32.76 9.29 -17.25
C ASN A 18 31.99 10.38 -18.01
N GLY A 19 30.84 10.06 -18.61
CA GLY A 19 30.02 11.03 -19.35
C GLY A 19 30.67 11.53 -20.65
N LYS A 20 31.67 10.81 -21.18
CA LYS A 20 32.38 11.14 -22.43
C LYS A 20 32.17 10.04 -23.48
N PRO A 21 30.93 9.82 -23.95
CA PRO A 21 30.67 8.84 -25.01
C PRO A 21 31.34 9.28 -26.33
N SER A 22 31.75 8.31 -27.12
CA SER A 22 32.33 8.51 -28.46
C SER A 22 31.24 8.54 -29.52
N ASN A 23 30.19 7.72 -29.36
CA ASN A 23 29.09 7.61 -30.32
C ASN A 23 28.25 8.91 -30.39
N PRO A 24 27.96 9.46 -31.58
CA PRO A 24 27.18 10.69 -31.73
C PRO A 24 25.79 10.66 -31.05
N GLU A 25 25.07 9.55 -31.16
CA GLU A 25 23.73 9.37 -30.56
C GLU A 25 23.82 9.45 -29.02
N LEU A 26 24.86 8.84 -28.45
CA LEU A 26 25.09 8.84 -27.01
C LEU A 26 25.64 10.17 -26.50
N LYS A 27 26.40 10.91 -27.31
CA LYS A 27 26.82 12.29 -27.02
C LYS A 27 25.63 13.21 -26.88
N ASP A 28 24.66 13.13 -27.79
CA ASP A 28 23.43 13.93 -27.69
C ASP A 28 22.62 13.59 -26.43
N LEU A 29 22.56 12.30 -26.07
CA LEU A 29 21.94 11.84 -24.83
C LEU A 29 22.69 12.32 -23.58
N ALA A 30 24.03 12.37 -23.63
CA ALA A 30 24.86 12.90 -22.54
C ALA A 30 24.63 14.40 -22.35
N ASN A 31 24.63 15.18 -23.44
CA ASN A 31 24.38 16.63 -23.41
C ASN A 31 22.99 16.95 -22.85
N LYS A 32 21.99 16.08 -23.08
CA LYS A 32 20.63 16.20 -22.53
C LYS A 32 20.49 15.66 -21.09
N GLY A 33 21.57 15.13 -20.48
CA GLY A 33 21.53 14.50 -19.16
C GLY A 33 20.73 13.20 -19.08
N LYS A 34 20.43 12.57 -20.23
CA LYS A 34 19.58 11.36 -20.34
C LYS A 34 20.39 10.08 -20.59
N LEU A 35 21.72 10.15 -20.62
CA LEU A 35 22.58 8.99 -20.86
C LEU A 35 22.48 7.99 -19.71
N LYS A 36 21.96 6.79 -20.01
CA LYS A 36 21.87 5.67 -19.06
C LYS A 36 22.88 4.59 -19.42
N LEU A 37 23.55 4.02 -18.41
CA LEU A 37 24.37 2.83 -18.58
C LEU A 37 23.43 1.60 -18.70
N ASN A 38 23.33 1.02 -19.88
CA ASN A 38 22.53 -0.18 -20.15
C ASN A 38 23.19 -1.00 -21.27
N ASN A 39 22.66 -2.20 -21.53
CA ASN A 39 23.23 -3.08 -22.56
C ASN A 39 23.27 -2.41 -23.95
N TYR A 40 22.19 -1.71 -24.32
CA TYR A 40 22.09 -1.03 -25.60
C TYR A 40 23.14 0.07 -25.77
N SER A 41 23.29 0.95 -24.77
CA SER A 41 24.28 2.04 -24.83
C SER A 41 25.70 1.51 -24.85
N VAL A 42 26.00 0.44 -24.12
CA VAL A 42 27.32 -0.20 -24.14
C VAL A 42 27.61 -0.86 -25.49
N GLU A 43 26.64 -1.53 -26.11
CA GLU A 43 26.80 -2.14 -27.45
C GLU A 43 27.07 -1.07 -28.52
N ARG A 44 26.29 0.02 -28.49
CA ARG A 44 26.41 1.14 -29.44
C ARG A 44 27.69 1.94 -29.27
N GLU A 45 28.15 2.10 -28.03
CA GLU A 45 29.41 2.79 -27.72
C GLU A 45 30.65 1.93 -28.04
N ALA A 46 30.53 0.60 -27.94
CA ALA A 46 31.57 -0.34 -28.34
C ALA A 46 31.64 -0.56 -29.87
N GLY A 47 30.68 -0.01 -30.63
CA GLY A 47 30.56 -0.22 -32.08
C GLY A 47 30.15 -1.65 -32.44
N MET A 48 29.42 -2.33 -31.56
CA MET A 48 28.96 -3.71 -31.73
C MET A 48 27.49 -3.75 -32.16
N SER A 49 27.07 -4.87 -32.75
CA SER A 49 25.66 -5.08 -33.12
C SER A 49 24.78 -5.23 -31.88
N VAL A 50 23.52 -4.81 -32.01
CA VAL A 50 22.54 -4.97 -30.93
C VAL A 50 22.36 -6.45 -30.62
N GLY A 51 22.48 -6.83 -29.33
CA GLY A 51 22.38 -8.21 -28.87
C GLY A 51 23.71 -8.98 -28.81
N SER A 52 24.83 -8.36 -29.16
CA SER A 52 26.16 -8.96 -29.07
C SER A 52 26.56 -9.35 -27.63
N LEU A 53 26.02 -8.66 -26.61
CA LEU A 53 26.24 -8.98 -25.20
C LEU A 53 25.55 -10.28 -24.76
N ARG A 54 24.71 -10.92 -25.58
CA ARG A 54 24.06 -12.19 -25.23
C ARG A 54 25.07 -13.31 -24.92
N ARG A 55 26.23 -13.27 -25.58
CA ARG A 55 27.33 -14.25 -25.41
C ARG A 55 28.36 -13.85 -24.34
N HIS A 56 28.18 -12.70 -23.69
CA HIS A 56 29.11 -12.12 -22.73
C HIS A 56 28.42 -11.82 -21.38
N PRO A 57 28.13 -12.86 -20.57
CA PRO A 57 27.47 -12.69 -19.27
C PRO A 57 28.33 -11.93 -18.25
N ASP A 58 29.65 -12.05 -18.36
CA ASP A 58 30.67 -11.30 -17.61
C ASP A 58 30.50 -9.78 -17.76
N ILE A 59 30.31 -9.30 -18.99
CA ILE A 59 30.11 -7.87 -19.25
C ILE A 59 28.76 -7.39 -18.74
N LYS A 60 27.70 -8.20 -18.87
CA LYS A 60 26.39 -7.87 -18.28
C LYS A 60 26.44 -7.72 -16.76
N ALA A 61 27.20 -8.60 -16.09
CA ALA A 61 27.43 -8.49 -14.65
C ALA A 61 28.19 -7.19 -14.31
N ALA A 62 29.20 -6.82 -15.11
CA ALA A 62 29.93 -5.57 -14.93
C ALA A 62 29.05 -4.33 -15.11
N ILE A 63 28.17 -4.30 -16.13
CA ILE A 63 27.19 -3.22 -16.34
C ILE A 63 26.27 -3.08 -15.13
N LYS A 64 25.73 -4.18 -14.64
CA LYS A 64 24.82 -4.19 -13.47
C LYS A 64 25.53 -3.67 -12.22
N LYS A 65 26.76 -4.14 -11.96
CA LYS A 65 27.57 -3.70 -10.82
C LYS A 65 27.87 -2.20 -10.90
N ALA A 66 28.32 -1.72 -12.06
CA ALA A 66 28.63 -0.32 -12.28
C ALA A 66 27.41 0.60 -12.13
N THR A 67 26.23 0.15 -12.59
CA THR A 67 24.97 0.90 -12.43
C THR A 67 24.62 1.08 -10.95
N ILE A 68 24.74 0.02 -10.15
CA ILE A 68 24.46 0.06 -8.71
C ILE A 68 25.45 0.98 -8.00
N THR A 69 26.74 0.89 -8.31
CA THR A 69 27.77 1.75 -7.71
C THR A 69 27.52 3.22 -8.03
N LYS A 70 27.24 3.57 -9.29
CA LYS A 70 26.95 4.96 -9.67
C LYS A 70 25.72 5.51 -8.95
N SER A 71 24.64 4.73 -8.83
CA SER A 71 23.47 5.16 -8.06
C SER A 71 23.80 5.40 -6.59
N LYS A 72 24.65 4.58 -5.97
CA LYS A 72 25.10 4.79 -4.59
C LYS A 72 25.95 6.05 -4.45
N ASP A 73 26.87 6.30 -5.37
CA ASP A 73 27.71 7.50 -5.34
C ASP A 73 26.88 8.77 -5.58
N ASP A 74 25.89 8.74 -6.47
CA ASP A 74 24.95 9.84 -6.68
C ASP A 74 24.08 10.06 -5.42
N LEU A 75 23.66 9.00 -4.73
CA LEU A 75 22.99 9.09 -3.43
C LEU A 75 23.87 9.75 -2.37
N ILE A 76 25.15 9.35 -2.28
CA ILE A 76 26.13 9.88 -1.31
C ILE A 76 26.38 11.37 -1.56
N LYS A 77 26.59 11.78 -2.82
CA LYS A 77 26.76 13.20 -3.19
C LYS A 77 25.54 14.05 -2.89
N ASN A 78 24.33 13.49 -3.03
CA ASN A 78 23.10 14.19 -2.66
C ASN A 78 22.91 14.26 -1.14
N THR A 79 23.45 13.32 -0.36
CA THR A 79 23.42 13.38 1.12
C THR A 79 24.45 14.33 1.71
N GLU A 80 25.61 14.53 1.07
CA GLU A 80 26.61 15.52 1.51
C GLU A 80 26.12 16.97 1.37
N ALA A 81 25.10 17.21 0.53
CA ALA A 81 24.49 18.52 0.33
C ALA A 81 23.29 18.81 1.26
N ALA A 82 22.86 17.86 2.09
CA ALA A 82 21.78 18.08 3.05
C ALA A 82 22.36 18.66 4.35
N GLU A 83 21.94 19.87 4.72
CA GLU A 83 22.34 20.50 5.98
C GLU A 83 22.05 19.56 7.16
N PRO A 84 23.03 19.31 8.06
CA PRO A 84 22.88 18.36 9.16
C PRO A 84 21.72 18.72 10.10
N GLU A 85 21.37 20.00 10.22
CA GLU A 85 20.23 20.48 11.00
C GLU A 85 18.88 20.03 10.39
N LEU A 86 18.78 20.00 9.06
CA LEU A 86 17.57 19.56 8.37
C LEU A 86 17.33 18.07 8.56
N ILE A 87 18.40 17.27 8.53
CA ILE A 87 18.33 15.82 8.81
C ILE A 87 17.85 15.58 10.24
N GLN A 88 18.44 16.29 11.22
CA GLN A 88 18.07 16.17 12.61
C GLN A 88 16.61 16.56 12.87
N HIS A 89 16.12 17.62 12.22
CA HIS A 89 14.72 18.02 12.28
C HIS A 89 13.79 16.92 11.75
N TYR A 90 14.09 16.33 10.60
CA TYR A 90 13.28 15.24 10.04
C TYR A 90 13.28 13.99 10.92
N GLU A 91 14.39 13.64 11.56
CA GLU A 91 14.47 12.51 12.50
C GLU A 91 13.59 12.74 13.74
N GLN A 92 13.57 13.96 14.26
CA GLN A 92 12.70 14.33 15.38
C GLN A 92 11.22 14.23 14.99
N GLU A 93 10.84 14.75 13.82
CA GLU A 93 9.46 14.64 13.32
C GLU A 93 9.06 13.18 13.08
N LEU A 94 9.95 12.36 12.53
CA LEU A 94 9.70 10.92 12.35
C LEU A 94 9.43 10.22 13.68
N THR A 95 10.18 10.58 14.72
CA THR A 95 10.04 10.02 16.07
C THR A 95 8.72 10.44 16.71
N LYS A 96 8.35 11.72 16.59
CA LYS A 96 7.05 12.22 17.05
C LYS A 96 5.91 11.48 16.35
N GLU A 97 5.99 11.32 15.02
CA GLU A 97 4.94 10.67 14.24
C GLU A 97 4.80 9.18 14.57
N ARG A 98 5.92 8.47 14.77
CA ARG A 98 5.92 7.10 15.28
C ARG A 98 5.21 7.00 16.63
N SER A 99 5.48 7.91 17.55
CA SER A 99 4.86 7.91 18.88
C SER A 99 3.34 8.12 18.82
N LYS A 100 2.86 9.03 17.95
CA LYS A 100 1.43 9.27 17.71
C LYS A 100 0.75 8.03 17.14
N ARG A 101 1.39 7.40 16.15
CA ARG A 101 0.87 6.17 15.52
C ARG A 101 0.73 5.03 16.52
N ILE A 102 1.70 4.86 17.44
CA ILE A 102 1.63 3.85 18.50
C ILE A 102 0.43 4.12 19.43
N LYS A 103 0.26 5.37 19.89
CA LYS A 103 -0.87 5.76 20.74
C LYS A 103 -2.22 5.54 20.06
N SER A 104 -2.35 5.96 18.80
CA SER A 104 -3.56 5.77 18.00
C SER A 104 -3.89 4.29 17.79
N ASN A 105 -2.90 3.47 17.44
CA ASN A 105 -3.10 2.03 17.28
C ASN A 105 -3.50 1.34 18.58
N LYS A 106 -2.94 1.75 19.72
CA LYS A 106 -3.35 1.24 21.03
C LYS A 106 -4.82 1.53 21.31
N LEU A 107 -5.25 2.77 21.07
CA LEU A 107 -6.62 3.20 21.28
C LEU A 107 -7.60 2.46 20.34
N LYS A 108 -7.23 2.31 19.07
CA LYS A 108 -8.02 1.52 18.09
C LYS A 108 -8.24 0.09 18.57
N ARG A 109 -7.20 -0.58 19.08
CA ARG A 109 -7.32 -1.94 19.61
C ARG A 109 -8.23 -2.02 20.84
N GLN A 110 -8.17 -1.02 21.72
CA GLN A 110 -9.03 -0.97 22.90
C GLN A 110 -10.50 -0.86 22.50
N TYR A 111 -10.85 0.09 21.63
CA TYR A 111 -12.22 0.26 21.17
C TYR A 111 -12.73 -0.95 20.37
N GLN A 112 -11.88 -1.55 19.54
CA GLN A 112 -12.26 -2.75 18.82
C GLN A 112 -12.62 -3.90 19.77
N GLY A 113 -11.81 -4.15 20.80
CA GLY A 113 -12.12 -5.17 21.80
C GLY A 113 -13.33 -4.84 22.67
N GLU A 114 -13.65 -3.55 22.87
CA GLU A 114 -14.89 -3.13 23.54
C GLU A 114 -16.12 -3.36 22.68
N ILE A 115 -16.08 -2.99 21.40
CA ILE A 115 -17.15 -3.25 20.44
C ILE A 115 -17.45 -4.75 20.33
N GLU A 116 -16.42 -5.59 20.25
CA GLU A 116 -16.56 -7.04 20.19
C GLU A 116 -17.25 -7.58 21.46
N ARG A 117 -16.82 -7.14 22.64
CA ARG A 117 -17.43 -7.52 23.92
C ARG A 117 -18.90 -7.11 24.01
N VAL A 118 -19.20 -5.86 23.68
CA VAL A 118 -20.58 -5.34 23.68
C VAL A 118 -21.44 -6.10 22.67
N THR A 119 -20.91 -6.39 21.49
CA THR A 119 -21.64 -7.13 20.45
C THR A 119 -22.00 -8.54 20.91
N VAL A 120 -21.08 -9.24 21.59
CA VAL A 120 -21.36 -10.58 22.15
C VAL A 120 -22.42 -10.48 23.25
N ALA A 121 -22.27 -9.57 24.22
CA ALA A 121 -23.23 -9.39 25.30
C ALA A 121 -24.63 -9.02 24.77
N MET A 122 -24.72 -8.14 23.77
CA MET A 122 -26.00 -7.79 23.14
C MET A 122 -26.66 -8.96 22.42
N LYS A 123 -25.88 -9.82 21.75
CA LYS A 123 -26.41 -11.04 21.12
C LYS A 123 -26.96 -12.01 22.16
N GLU A 124 -26.26 -12.20 23.27
CA GLU A 124 -26.71 -13.06 24.37
C GLU A 124 -27.98 -12.50 25.02
N GLN A 125 -28.03 -11.19 25.26
CA GLN A 125 -29.20 -10.51 25.81
C GLN A 125 -30.40 -10.61 24.86
N LEU A 126 -30.20 -10.42 23.55
CA LEU A 126 -31.26 -10.53 22.55
C LEU A 126 -31.80 -11.97 22.49
N SER A 127 -30.92 -12.97 22.56
CA SER A 127 -31.31 -14.39 22.64
C SER A 127 -32.14 -14.69 23.89
N HIS A 128 -31.70 -14.20 25.07
CA HIS A 128 -32.49 -14.31 26.31
C HIS A 128 -33.86 -13.65 26.18
N HIS A 129 -33.90 -12.43 25.67
CA HIS A 129 -35.14 -11.68 25.47
C HIS A 129 -36.09 -12.43 24.52
N GLN A 130 -35.57 -12.95 23.41
CA GLN A 130 -36.37 -13.74 22.46
C GLN A 130 -36.95 -15.00 23.12
N ASN A 131 -36.14 -15.74 23.89
CA ASN A 131 -36.62 -16.93 24.60
C ASN A 131 -37.67 -16.58 25.66
N MET A 132 -37.49 -15.48 26.40
CA MET A 132 -38.51 -15.00 27.35
C MET A 132 -39.80 -14.62 26.63
N MET A 133 -39.72 -13.91 25.50
CA MET A 133 -40.89 -13.54 24.71
C MET A 133 -41.63 -14.76 24.19
N PHE A 134 -40.93 -15.79 23.71
CA PHE A 134 -41.55 -17.05 23.31
C PHE A 134 -42.23 -17.76 24.49
N ALA A 135 -41.57 -17.84 25.64
CA ALA A 135 -42.16 -18.45 26.83
C ALA A 135 -43.43 -17.70 27.28
N ILE A 136 -43.43 -16.37 27.26
CA ILE A 136 -44.62 -15.55 27.56
C ILE A 136 -45.71 -15.81 26.53
N PHE A 137 -45.35 -15.85 25.24
CA PHE A 137 -46.28 -16.11 24.16
C PHE A 137 -46.94 -17.50 24.24
N ASP A 138 -46.17 -18.52 24.62
CA ASP A 138 -46.68 -19.88 24.82
C ASP A 138 -47.70 -19.97 25.96
N LEU A 139 -47.55 -19.15 27.01
CA LEU A 139 -48.51 -19.06 28.12
C LEU A 139 -49.84 -18.41 27.70
N ILE A 140 -49.89 -17.69 26.58
CA ILE A 140 -51.12 -17.09 26.06
C ILE A 140 -51.93 -18.20 25.36
N PRO A 141 -53.21 -18.39 25.72
CA PRO A 141 -54.11 -19.32 25.03
C PRO A 141 -54.22 -19.03 23.53
N GLU A 142 -54.20 -20.08 22.69
CA GLU A 142 -54.16 -19.93 21.22
C GLU A 142 -55.31 -19.10 20.65
N ASP A 143 -56.50 -19.24 21.23
CA ASP A 143 -57.72 -18.51 20.87
C ASP A 143 -57.60 -16.99 21.09
N LYS A 144 -56.71 -16.55 21.99
CA LYS A 144 -56.49 -15.14 22.32
C LYS A 144 -55.30 -14.51 21.59
N ARG A 145 -54.38 -15.32 21.05
CA ARG A 145 -53.15 -14.83 20.40
C ARG A 145 -53.45 -13.91 19.22
N GLN A 146 -54.39 -14.29 18.34
CA GLN A 146 -54.71 -13.51 17.14
C GLN A 146 -55.31 -12.14 17.48
N GLY A 147 -56.16 -12.06 18.52
CA GLY A 147 -56.71 -10.79 19.00
C GLY A 147 -55.62 -9.87 19.53
N MET A 148 -54.71 -10.40 20.36
CA MET A 148 -53.58 -9.65 20.88
C MET A 148 -52.64 -9.13 19.80
N PHE A 149 -52.39 -9.91 18.73
CA PHE A 149 -51.60 -9.42 17.59
C PHE A 149 -52.27 -8.27 16.86
N ASN A 150 -53.59 -8.33 16.65
CA ASN A 150 -54.33 -7.26 15.98
C ASN A 150 -54.32 -5.98 16.84
N ASP A 151 -54.51 -6.09 18.15
CA ASP A 151 -54.46 -4.96 19.08
C ASP A 151 -53.06 -4.32 19.11
N ALA A 152 -52.01 -5.15 19.13
CA ALA A 152 -50.62 -4.69 19.08
C ALA A 152 -50.27 -4.00 17.76
N LEU A 153 -50.75 -4.54 16.63
CA LEU A 153 -50.59 -3.92 15.30
C LEU A 153 -51.23 -2.53 15.25
N HIS A 154 -52.47 -2.40 15.73
CA HIS A 154 -53.15 -1.11 15.79
C HIS A 154 -52.42 -0.11 16.70
N ALA A 155 -51.94 -0.53 17.87
CA ALA A 155 -51.16 0.33 18.76
C ALA A 155 -49.85 0.83 18.10
N VAL A 156 -49.16 -0.04 17.35
CA VAL A 156 -47.93 0.33 16.62
C VAL A 156 -48.25 1.28 15.47
N GLU A 157 -49.32 1.06 14.72
CA GLU A 157 -49.78 1.96 13.65
C GLU A 157 -50.14 3.35 14.21
N GLU A 158 -50.77 3.41 15.39
CA GLU A 158 -51.08 4.67 16.06
C GLU A 158 -49.83 5.43 16.51
N GLU A 159 -48.82 4.76 17.06
CA GLU A 159 -47.55 5.40 17.45
C GLU A 159 -46.71 5.82 16.25
N GLN A 160 -46.70 5.04 15.17
CA GLN A 160 -46.02 5.41 13.92
C GLN A 160 -46.64 6.64 13.26
N ASN A 161 -47.97 6.74 13.27
CA ASN A 161 -48.70 7.91 12.78
C ASN A 161 -48.46 9.16 13.65
N LYS A 162 -48.31 9.01 14.98
CA LYS A 162 -47.94 10.11 15.89
C LYS A 162 -46.51 10.60 15.67
N ASN A 163 -45.59 9.71 15.33
CA ASN A 163 -44.16 10.02 15.16
C ASN A 163 -43.74 10.27 13.70
N GLY A 164 -44.67 10.26 12.75
CA GLY A 164 -44.40 10.55 11.33
C GLY A 164 -43.53 9.50 10.62
N LEU A 165 -43.47 8.27 11.13
CA LEU A 165 -42.73 7.17 10.52
C LEU A 165 -43.64 6.40 9.55
N SER A 166 -43.16 6.15 8.34
CA SER A 166 -43.89 5.37 7.33
C SER A 166 -44.09 3.92 7.77
N PRO A 167 -45.27 3.31 7.51
CA PRO A 167 -45.58 1.95 7.95
C PRO A 167 -44.63 0.90 7.37
N ILE A 168 -44.28 -0.09 8.19
CA ILE A 168 -43.40 -1.20 7.81
C ILE A 168 -44.12 -2.04 6.75
N LYS A 169 -43.66 -1.97 5.50
CA LYS A 169 -44.13 -2.89 4.45
C LYS A 169 -43.65 -4.30 4.76
N VAL A 170 -44.57 -5.17 5.15
CA VAL A 170 -44.34 -6.61 5.21
C VAL A 170 -44.10 -7.09 3.77
N ILE A 171 -42.87 -7.50 3.48
CA ILE A 171 -42.53 -8.14 2.20
C ILE A 171 -43.16 -9.54 2.23
N LYS A 172 -44.13 -9.78 1.33
CA LYS A 172 -44.73 -11.10 1.10
C LYS A 172 -43.72 -12.06 0.47
#